data_AF-A0AAX1T425-F1
#
_entry.id   AF-A0AAX1T425-F1
#
_cell.length_a   1.000
_cell.length_b   1.000
_cell.length_c   1.000
_cell.angle_alpha   90.00
_cell.angle_beta   90.00
_cell.angle_gamma   90.00
#
_symmetry.space_group_name_H-M   'P 1'
#
loop_
_entity.id
_entity.type
_entity.pdbx_description
1 polymer ?
#
loop_
_entity_poly.entity_id
_entity_poly.type
_entity_poly.pdbx_seq_one_letter_code
_entity_poly.pdbx_strand_id
1 'polypeptide(L)' 'MEGKTEPKMVPMASYGWNKEKQCVEFQLLINEEIYVMQVYERDVKGMETWFLLKKHNLIK' A
#
# COMPACT_ATOMS: atom_id res chain seq x y z
N MET A 1 5.22 14.05 38.26
CA MET A 1 4.74 14.52 36.95
C MET A 1 4.73 13.31 36.04
N GLU A 2 3.56 12.73 35.79
CA GLU A 2 3.42 11.70 34.76
C GLU A 2 3.61 12.40 33.41
N GLY A 3 4.78 12.19 32.80
CA GLY A 3 5.07 12.69 31.47
C GLY A 3 4.06 12.09 30.51
N LYS A 4 3.22 12.95 29.92
CA LYS A 4 2.27 12.55 28.88
C LYS A 4 3.07 11.77 27.83
N THR A 5 2.83 10.48 27.71
CA THR A 5 3.48 9.66 26.68
C THR A 5 3.01 10.20 25.34
N GLU A 6 3.91 10.83 24.60
CA GLU A 6 3.59 11.25 23.23
C GLU A 6 3.12 10.03 22.44
N PRO A 7 2.05 10.14 21.62
CA PRO A 7 1.60 9.04 20.80
C PRO A 7 2.76 8.56 19.94
N LYS A 8 3.15 7.29 20.08
CA LYS A 8 4.15 6.68 19.21
C LYS A 8 3.58 6.71 17.79
N MET A 9 4.15 7.53 16.90
CA MET A 9 3.75 7.54 15.50
C MET A 9 3.98 6.15 14.90
N VAL A 10 2.90 5.51 14.47
CA VAL A 10 2.95 4.20 13.83
C VAL A 10 2.87 4.43 12.32
N PRO A 11 3.79 3.88 11.53
CA PRO A 11 3.69 3.97 10.08
C PRO A 11 2.38 3.32 9.62
N MET A 12 1.60 4.06 8.84
CA MET A 12 0.39 3.53 8.21
C MET A 12 0.75 3.08 6.80
N ALA A 13 0.52 1.80 6.51
CA ALA A 13 0.62 1.25 5.17
C ALA A 13 -0.79 1.06 4.61
N SER A 14 -1.04 1.54 3.40
CA SER A 14 -2.25 1.28 2.63
C SER A 14 -1.88 0.87 1.21
N TYR A 15 -2.78 0.16 0.54
CA TYR A 15 -2.61 -0.18 -0.87
C TYR A 15 -3.92 -0.01 -1.61
N GLY A 16 -3.85 0.42 -2.87
CA GLY A 16 -5.02 0.65 -3.71
C GLY A 16 -4.72 0.40 -5.18
N TRP A 17 -5.74 -0.01 -5.94
CA TRP A 17 -5.61 -0.16 -7.40
C TRP A 17 -5.81 1.18 -8.12
N ASN A 18 -4.81 1.60 -8.87
CA ASN A 18 -4.89 2.74 -9.77
C ASN A 18 -5.33 2.28 -11.17
N LYS A 19 -6.58 2.60 -11.55
CA LYS A 19 -7.14 2.23 -12.86
C LYS A 19 -6.49 2.97 -14.04
N GLU A 20 -6.00 4.19 -13.86
CA GLU A 20 -5.40 4.96 -14.96
C GLU A 20 -4.01 4.41 -15.29
N LYS A 21 -3.22 4.12 -14.27
CA LYS A 21 -1.85 3.58 -14.41
C LYS A 21 -1.80 2.06 -14.54
N GLN A 22 -2.92 1.38 -14.29
CA GLN A 22 -3.02 -0.09 -14.26
C GLN A 22 -1.98 -0.71 -13.30
N CYS A 23 -1.87 -0.17 -12.09
CA CYS A 23 -0.93 -0.64 -11.09
C CYS A 23 -1.52 -0.61 -9.67
N VAL A 24 -0.91 -1.37 -8.76
CA VAL A 24 -1.14 -1.23 -7.32
C VAL A 24 -0.26 -0.09 -6.82
N GLU A 25 -0.84 0.88 -6.13
CA GLU A 25 -0.10 1.91 -5.41
C GLU A 25 -0.03 1.53 -3.93
N PHE A 26 1.19 1.32 -3.42
CA PHE A 26 1.47 1.11 -2.01
C PHE A 26 1.82 2.46 -1.40
N GLN A 27 1.02 2.93 -0.45
CA GLN A 27 1.24 4.19 0.24
C GLN A 27 1.74 3.92 1.66
N LEU A 28 2.84 4.55 2.02
CA LEU A 28 3.39 4.53 3.36
C LEU A 28 3.39 5.95 3.93
N LEU A 29 2.76 6.13 5.08
CA LEU A 29 2.84 7.36 5.86
C LEU A 29 3.94 7.20 6.91
N ILE A 30 5.02 7.98 6.79
CA ILE A 30 6.16 7.99 7.72
C ILE A 30 6.44 9.45 8.07
N ASN A 31 6.42 9.81 9.35
CA ASN A 31 6.69 11.17 9.82
C ASN A 31 5.88 12.24 9.06
N GLU A 32 4.58 12.01 8.84
CA GLU A 32 3.67 12.88 8.09
C GLU A 32 3.95 13.01 6.59
N GLU A 33 4.94 12.28 6.06
CA GLU A 33 5.24 12.22 4.64
C GLU A 33 4.64 10.95 4.01
N ILE A 34 4.04 11.11 2.83
CA ILE A 34 3.46 10.00 2.05
C ILE A 34 4.45 9.57 0.98
N TYR A 35 4.85 8.31 1.06
CA TYR A 35 5.66 7.62 0.05
C TYR A 35 4.77 6.70 -0.76
N VAL A 36 4.78 6.85 -2.09
CA VAL A 36 3.98 6.02 -3.00
C VAL A 36 4.89 5.15 -3.86
N MET A 37 4.76 3.84 -3.74
CA MET A 37 5.42 2.87 -4.59
C MET A 37 4.41 2.28 -5.58
N GLN A 38 4.72 2.35 -6.86
CA GLN A 38 3.91 1.74 -7.92
C GLN A 38 4.40 0.33 -8.17
N VAL A 39 3.48 -0.62 -8.14
CA VAL A 39 3.73 -2.04 -8.34
C VAL A 39 2.88 -2.50 -9.52
N TYR A 40 3.52 -2.80 -10.65
CA TYR A 40 2.84 -3.23 -11.86
C TYR A 40 2.62 -4.73 -11.83
N GLU A 41 1.58 -5.19 -12.53
CA GLU A 41 1.24 -6.62 -12.62
C GLU A 41 2.43 -7.48 -13.06
N ARG A 42 3.23 -6.99 -14.02
CA ARG A 42 4.45 -7.67 -14.49
C ARG A 42 5.47 -7.94 -13.38
N ASP A 43 5.47 -7.12 -12.33
CA ASP A 43 6.42 -7.15 -11.22
C ASP A 43 5.90 -8.02 -10.05
N VAL A 44 4.61 -8.36 -10.03
CA VAL A 44 3.95 -9.19 -8.99
C VAL A 44 3.44 -10.52 -9.50
N LYS A 45 3.93 -10.97 -10.65
CA LYS A 45 3.60 -12.29 -11.21
C LYS A 45 3.90 -13.39 -10.16
N GLY A 46 2.87 -14.10 -9.71
CA GLY A 46 2.96 -15.09 -8.61
C GLY A 46 2.69 -14.57 -7.18
N MET A 47 2.56 -13.26 -6.96
CA MET A 47 2.13 -12.65 -5.68
C MET A 47 0.67 -12.20 -5.69
N GLU A 48 -0.06 -12.61 -6.72
CA GLU A 48 -1.41 -12.17 -7.08
C GLU A 48 -2.46 -12.38 -5.98
N THR A 49 -2.29 -13.45 -5.22
CA THR A 49 -3.13 -13.83 -4.08
C THR A 49 -2.94 -12.93 -2.87
N TRP A 50 -1.74 -12.40 -2.66
CA TRP A 50 -1.40 -11.52 -1.54
C TRP A 50 -2.03 -10.13 -1.69
N PHE A 51 -2.12 -9.66 -2.93
CA PHE A 51 -2.75 -8.38 -3.26
C PHE A 51 -4.26 -8.48 -3.49
N LEU A 52 -4.87 -9.66 -3.29
CA LEU A 52 -6.29 -9.92 -3.58
C LEU A 52 -6.71 -9.46 -5.00
N LEU A 53 -5.78 -9.44 -5.97
CA LEU A 53 -6.00 -8.88 -7.31
C LEU A 53 -7.09 -9.63 -8.08
N LYS A 54 -7.34 -10.89 -7.72
CA LYS A 54 -8.46 -11.68 -8.24
C LYS A 54 -9.83 -11.04 -7.97
N LYS A 55 -10.00 -10.27 -6.89
CA LYS A 55 -11.28 -9.60 -6.58
C LYS A 55 -11.61 -8.46 -7.55
N HIS A 56 -10.62 -7.98 -8.31
CA HIS A 56 -10.77 -6.92 -9.31
C HIS A 56 -10.77 -7.44 -10.76
N ASN A 57 -10.91 -8.75 -11.00
CA ASN A 57 -10.92 -9.37 -12.35
C ASN A 57 -9.65 -9.10 -13.19
N LEU A 58 -8.50 -8.87 -12.55
CA LEU A 58 -7.26 -8.54 -13.26
C LEU A 58 -6.51 -9.77 -13.80
N ILE A 59 -6.87 -10.98 -13.36
CA ILE A 59 -6.24 -12.22 -13.81
C ILE A 59 -7.36 -13.15 -14.27
N LYS A 60 -7.34 -13.46 -15.57
CA LYS A 60 -8.28 -14.38 -16.22
C LYS A 60 -7.82 -15.83 -16.03
#